data_AF-A0A9D7D017-F1
#
_entry.id   AF-A0A9D7D017-F1
#
_cell.length_a   1.000
_cell.length_b   1.000
_cell.length_c   1.000
_cell.angle_alpha   90.00
_cell.angle_beta   90.00
_cell.angle_gamma   90.00
#
_symmetry.space_group_name_H-M   'P 1'
#
loop_
_entity.id
_entity.type
_entity.pdbx_description
1 polymer ?
#
loop_
_entity_poly.entity_id
_entity_poly.type
_entity_poly.pdbx_seq_one_letter_code
_entity_poly.pdbx_strand_id
1 'polypeptide(L)'
;MRIPAGADEGDRVRIPGQGAPSANGGPSGDLVLEVHVEPHPYFRREGVDLHLDMPLTVAEAYGGGRSPLPTPDGPVKLSVPAGAQSGTVVRLRGKVWRESRRSRAIST
;
A
#
# COMPACT_ATOMS: atom_id res chain seq x y z
N MET A 1 17.81 -8.88 2.11
CA MET A 1 17.00 -7.86 2.81
C MET A 1 15.55 -8.03 2.38
N ARG A 2 14.60 -8.04 3.33
CA ARG A 2 13.17 -8.14 3.04
C ARG A 2 12.49 -6.95 3.71
N ILE A 3 11.80 -6.11 2.93
CA ILE A 3 10.93 -5.07 3.48
C ILE A 3 9.66 -5.78 3.97
N PRO A 4 9.23 -5.57 5.22
CA PRO A 4 8.02 -6.19 5.73
C PRO A 4 6.82 -5.76 4.89
N ALA A 5 5.93 -6.73 4.61
CA ALA A 5 4.68 -6.42 3.92
C ALA A 5 3.89 -5.40 4.75
N GLY A 6 3.41 -4.34 4.09
CA GLY A 6 2.67 -3.27 4.75
C GLY A 6 3.51 -2.16 5.34
N ALA A 7 4.80 -2.07 5.00
CA ALA A 7 5.63 -0.94 5.41
C ALA A 7 4.99 0.40 5.04
N ASP A 8 5.14 1.36 5.94
CA ASP A 8 4.66 2.72 5.81
C ASP A 8 5.80 3.70 5.50
N GLU A 9 5.41 4.89 5.04
CA GLU A 9 6.35 6.00 4.85
C GLU A 9 7.07 6.30 6.17
N GLY A 10 8.41 6.37 6.12
CA GLY A 10 9.25 6.63 7.28
C GLY A 10 9.51 5.42 8.17
N ASP A 11 9.01 4.22 7.83
CA ASP A 11 9.35 3.00 8.55
C ASP A 11 10.86 2.76 8.53
N ARG A 12 11.41 2.34 9.67
CA ARG A 12 12.85 2.10 9.83
C ARG A 12 13.15 0.62 9.93
N VAL A 13 14.05 0.13 9.08
CA VAL A 13 14.53 -1.25 9.09
C VAL A 13 16.00 -1.26 9.54
N ARG A 14 16.27 -1.91 10.68
CA ARG A 14 17.62 -2.12 11.20
C ARG A 14 18.17 -3.44 10.66
N ILE A 15 19.37 -3.38 10.08
CA ILE A 15 20.12 -4.55 9.63
C ILE A 15 21.38 -4.66 10.51
N PRO A 16 21.40 -5.61 11.46
CA PRO A 16 22.49 -5.70 12.42
C PRO A 16 23.81 -6.09 11.77
N GLY A 17 24.90 -5.44 12.18
CA GLY A 17 26.26 -5.73 11.72
C GLY A 17 26.57 -5.36 10.27
N GLN A 18 25.66 -4.68 9.58
CA GLN A 18 25.84 -4.17 8.21
C GLN A 18 26.18 -2.68 8.15
N GLY A 19 26.41 -2.05 9.30
CA GLY A 19 26.87 -0.67 9.41
C GLY A 19 28.38 -0.55 9.23
N ALA A 20 28.91 0.62 9.56
CA ALA A 20 30.33 0.92 9.37
C ALA A 20 31.24 -0.02 10.19
N PRO A 21 32.41 -0.42 9.65
CA PRO A 21 33.38 -1.21 10.38
C PRO A 21 33.93 -0.43 11.58
N SER A 22 34.18 -1.13 12.69
CA SER A 22 34.76 -0.52 13.88
C SER A 22 36.22 -0.16 13.66
N ALA A 23 36.61 1.07 14.03
CA ALA A 23 38.00 1.53 13.94
C ALA A 23 38.99 0.69 14.76
N ASN A 24 38.50 0.01 15.82
CA ASN A 24 39.33 -0.74 16.77
C ASN A 24 39.14 -2.27 16.65
N GLY A 25 38.62 -2.78 15.52
CA GLY A 25 38.44 -4.22 15.31
C GLY A 25 37.27 -4.85 16.07
N GLY A 26 36.39 -4.04 16.66
CA GLY A 26 35.11 -4.49 17.22
C GLY A 26 34.08 -4.86 16.15
N PRO A 27 32.90 -5.37 16.55
CA PRO A 27 31.82 -5.67 15.61
C PRO A 27 31.40 -4.41 14.84
N SER A 28 31.07 -4.58 13.55
CA SER A 28 30.51 -3.51 12.73
C SER A 28 29.23 -2.95 13.36
N GLY A 29 28.97 -1.66 13.13
CA GLY A 29 27.72 -1.03 13.53
C GLY A 29 26.52 -1.59 12.77
N ASP A 30 25.37 -0.94 12.92
CA ASP A 30 24.14 -1.34 12.22
C ASP A 30 23.79 -0.40 11.08
N LEU A 31 23.17 -0.95 10.04
CA LEU A 31 22.60 -0.16 8.95
C LEU A 31 21.12 0.10 9.25
N VAL A 32 20.72 1.37 9.26
CA VAL A 32 19.31 1.77 9.40
C VAL A 32 18.85 2.32 8.06
N LEU A 33 17.78 1.73 7.53
CA LEU A 33 17.16 2.14 6.29
C LEU A 33 15.80 2.77 6.59
N GLU A 34 15.48 3.86 5.91
CA GLU A 34 14.18 4.51 5.97
C GLU A 34 13.39 4.19 4.69
N VAL A 35 12.12 3.84 4.84
CA VAL A 35 11.23 3.50 3.72
C VAL A 35 10.60 4.76 3.16
N HIS A 36 10.77 4.97 1.86
CA HIS A 36 10.02 5.97 1.09
C HIS A 36 9.09 5.24 0.10
N VAL A 37 7.81 5.54 0.18
CA VAL A 37 6.76 4.98 -0.67
C VAL A 37 6.52 5.93 -1.84
N GLU A 38 6.84 5.46 -3.04
CA GLU A 38 6.60 6.23 -4.24
C GLU A 38 5.09 6.37 -4.53
N PRO A 39 4.62 7.57 -4.93
CA PRO A 39 3.25 7.76 -5.35
C PRO A 39 2.89 6.86 -6.55
N HIS A 40 1.79 6.13 -6.45
CA HIS A 40 1.30 5.29 -7.53
C HIS A 40 0.36 6.09 -8.46
N PRO A 41 0.44 5.94 -9.80
CA PRO A 41 -0.35 6.75 -10.75
C PRO A 41 -1.87 6.58 -10.62
N TYR A 42 -2.33 5.42 -10.14
CA TYR A 42 -3.77 5.11 -10.04
C TYR A 42 -4.28 4.94 -8.62
N PHE A 43 -3.38 4.73 -7.65
CA PHE A 43 -3.77 4.35 -6.30
C PHE A 43 -3.29 5.38 -5.31
N ARG A 44 -4.20 5.88 -4.48
CA ARG A 44 -3.88 6.65 -3.28
C ARG A 44 -4.12 5.79 -2.05
N ARG A 45 -3.09 5.65 -1.23
CA ARG A 45 -3.19 4.93 0.04
C ARG A 45 -3.51 5.94 1.15
N GLU A 46 -4.63 5.72 1.83
CA GLU A 46 -5.04 6.48 3.01
C GLU A 46 -5.16 5.50 4.19
N GLY A 47 -4.07 5.39 4.97
CA GLY A 47 -3.94 4.36 6.01
C GLY A 47 -4.00 2.96 5.40
N VAL A 48 -5.03 2.19 5.76
CA VAL A 48 -5.25 0.81 5.27
C VAL A 48 -6.15 0.75 4.03
N ASP A 49 -6.81 1.86 3.70
CA ASP A 49 -7.72 1.94 2.56
C ASP A 49 -6.96 2.40 1.30
N LEU A 50 -7.35 1.84 0.16
CA LEU A 50 -6.79 2.15 -1.15
C LEU A 50 -7.87 2.78 -2.03
N HIS A 51 -7.63 4.01 -2.46
CA HIS A 51 -8.51 4.79 -3.30
C HIS A 51 -8.02 4.73 -4.75
N LEU A 52 -8.95 4.53 -5.67
CA LEU A 52 -8.70 4.59 -7.10
C LEU A 52 -9.84 5.36 -7.76
N ASP A 53 -9.47 6.34 -8.59
CA ASP A 53 -10.41 7.08 -9.42
C ASP A 53 -10.64 6.28 -10.72
N MET A 54 -11.83 5.68 -10.83
CA MET A 54 -12.16 4.85 -12.01
C MET A 54 -12.84 5.71 -13.08
N PRO A 55 -12.29 5.79 -14.30
CA PRO A 55 -13.00 6.42 -15.40
C PRO A 55 -14.22 5.58 -15.77
N LEU A 56 -15.39 6.23 -15.84
CA LEU A 56 -16.66 5.62 -16.22
C LEU A 56 -17.24 6.36 -17.43
N THR A 57 -17.76 5.60 -18.39
CA THR A 57 -18.55 6.20 -19.48
C THR A 57 -19.94 6.59 -18.99
N VAL A 58 -20.55 7.58 -19.66
CA VAL A 58 -21.92 8.01 -19.34
C VAL A 58 -22.92 6.85 -19.47
N ALA A 59 -22.72 5.97 -20.44
CA ALA A 59 -23.57 4.79 -20.64
C ALA A 59 -23.49 3.81 -19.46
N GLU A 60 -22.29 3.53 -18.94
CA GLU A 60 -22.08 2.66 -17.78
C GLU A 60 -22.60 3.30 -16.49
N ALA A 61 -22.40 4.61 -16.32
CA ALA A 61 -22.91 5.35 -15.18
C ALA A 61 -24.45 5.37 -15.14
N TYR A 62 -25.10 5.55 -16.29
CA TYR A 62 -26.56 5.57 -16.40
C TYR A 62 -27.17 4.17 -16.30
N GLY A 63 -26.72 3.24 -17.15
CA GLY A 63 -27.28 1.89 -17.25
C GLY A 63 -26.83 0.94 -16.13
N GLY A 64 -25.82 1.32 -15.35
CA GLY A 64 -25.13 0.41 -14.45
C GLY A 64 -24.36 -0.67 -15.22
N GLY A 65 -23.67 -1.53 -14.49
CA GLY A 65 -22.96 -2.64 -15.13
C GLY A 65 -21.91 -3.30 -14.26
N ARG A 66 -21.10 -4.15 -14.89
CA ARG A 66 -19.93 -4.77 -14.27
C ARG A 66 -18.69 -4.35 -15.03
N SER A 67 -17.81 -3.60 -14.37
CA SER A 67 -16.54 -3.16 -14.94
C SER A 67 -15.36 -3.83 -14.22
N PRO A 68 -14.32 -4.29 -14.93
CA PRO A 68 -13.12 -4.84 -14.31
C PRO A 68 -12.34 -3.72 -13.61
N LEU A 69 -12.18 -3.85 -12.30
CA LEU A 69 -11.35 -2.95 -11.49
C LEU A 69 -9.98 -3.59 -11.27
N PRO A 70 -8.88 -2.89 -11.63
CA PRO A 70 -7.55 -3.34 -11.24
C PRO A 70 -7.42 -3.23 -9.72
N THR A 71 -6.97 -4.30 -9.06
CA THR A 71 -6.56 -4.25 -7.65
C THR A 71 -5.14 -4.80 -7.52
N PRO A 72 -4.40 -4.46 -6.44
CA PRO A 72 -3.03 -4.97 -6.25
C PRO A 72 -2.93 -6.50 -6.26
N ASP A 73 -3.98 -7.21 -5.83
CA ASP A 73 -4.04 -8.68 -5.81
C ASP A 73 -4.54 -9.30 -7.13
N GLY A 74 -4.90 -8.48 -8.12
CA GLY A 74 -5.48 -8.92 -9.40
C GLY A 74 -6.83 -8.26 -9.72
N PRO A 75 -7.38 -8.48 -10.93
CA PRO A 75 -8.61 -7.83 -11.36
C PRO A 75 -9.84 -8.36 -10.62
N VAL A 76 -10.73 -7.46 -10.19
CA VAL A 76 -12.02 -7.78 -9.54
C VAL A 76 -13.16 -7.15 -10.33
N LYS A 77 -14.31 -7.80 -10.42
CA LYS A 77 -15.50 -7.21 -11.06
C LYS A 77 -16.19 -6.26 -10.08
N LEU A 78 -16.15 -4.96 -10.36
CA LEU A 78 -16.91 -3.96 -9.64
C LEU A 78 -18.32 -3.86 -10.23
N SER A 79 -19.33 -3.91 -9.37
CA SER A 79 -20.72 -3.63 -9.77
C SER A 79 -20.98 -2.14 -9.65
N VAL A 80 -21.21 -1.48 -10.79
CA VAL A 80 -21.55 -0.06 -10.85
C VAL A 80 -23.07 0.05 -10.74
N PRO A 81 -23.60 0.79 -9.75
CA PRO A 81 -25.04 1.01 -9.63
C PRO A 81 -25.54 1.87 -10.80
N ALA A 82 -26.76 1.59 -11.28
CA ALA A 82 -27.41 2.43 -12.28
C ALA A 82 -27.67 3.82 -11.71
N GLY A 83 -27.41 4.85 -12.52
CA GLY A 83 -27.47 6.24 -12.09
C GLY A 83 -26.30 6.67 -11.20
N ALA A 84 -25.14 6.01 -11.27
CA ALA A 84 -23.94 6.43 -10.55
C ALA A 84 -23.56 7.87 -10.95
N GLN A 85 -23.36 8.74 -9.96
CA GLN A 85 -22.94 10.11 -10.18
C GLN A 85 -21.43 10.28 -9.96
N SER A 86 -20.85 11.35 -10.51
CA SER A 86 -19.47 11.74 -10.21
C SER A 86 -19.26 11.86 -8.69
N GLY A 87 -18.17 11.26 -8.19
CA GLY A 87 -17.87 11.22 -6.75
C GLY A 87 -18.59 10.11 -5.98
N THR A 88 -19.39 9.26 -6.63
CA THR A 88 -19.95 8.07 -5.98
C THR A 88 -18.82 7.15 -5.53
N VAL A 89 -18.73 6.89 -4.22
CA VAL A 89 -17.73 6.00 -3.65
C VAL A 89 -18.34 4.61 -3.49
N VAL A 90 -17.73 3.62 -4.15
CA VAL A 90 -18.10 2.20 -3.98
C VAL A 90 -16.99 1.48 -3.24
N ARG A 91 -17.30 0.94 -2.06
CA ARG A 91 -16.32 0.21 -1.22
C ARG A 91 -16.30 -1.27 -1.57
N LEU A 92 -15.14 -1.76 -2.01
CA LEU A 92 -14.86 -3.19 -2.11
C LEU A 92 -14.42 -3.74 -0.75
N ARG A 93 -15.26 -4.55 -0.11
CA ARG A 93 -14.93 -5.17 1.18
C ARG A 93 -13.91 -6.30 0.98
N GLY A 94 -12.94 -6.39 1.90
CA GLY A 94 -11.92 -7.45 1.91
C GLY A 94 -10.71 -7.20 1.00
N LYS A 95 -10.65 -6.06 0.31
CA LYS A 95 -9.52 -5.60 -0.51
C LYS A 95 -8.87 -4.39 0.15
N VAL A 96 -8.15 -4.63 1.23
CA VAL A 96 -7.43 -3.59 2.01
C VAL A 96 -5.93 -3.75 1.82
N TRP A 97 -5.20 -2.66 2.02
CA TRP A 97 -3.76 -2.74 2.14
C TRP A 97 -3.42 -3.60 3.37
N ARG A 98 -2.46 -4.52 3.23
CA ARG A 98 -2.02 -5.33 4.36
C ARG A 98 -1.28 -4.41 5.32
N GLU A 99 -1.84 -4.22 6.50
CA GLU A 99 -1.12 -3.54 7.59
C GLU A 99 0.14 -4.34 7.93
N SER A 100 1.28 -3.65 8.04
CA SER A 100 2.45 -4.25 8.66
C SER A 100 2.04 -4.62 10.07
N ARG A 101 2.02 -5.93 10.38
CA ARG A 101 1.93 -6.38 11.77
C ARG A 101 3.12 -5.74 12.45
N ARG A 102 2.90 -4.64 13.18
CA ARG A 102 3.94 -3.94 13.92
C ARG A 102 4.73 -5.00 14.64
N SER A 103 5.95 -5.21 14.16
CA SER A 103 6.88 -6.07 14.84
C SER A 103 7.16 -5.32 16.14
N ARG A 104 6.46 -5.70 17.21
CA ARG A 104 6.93 -5.46 18.58
C ARG A 104 8.22 -6.30 18.72
N ALA A 105 9.28 -5.87 18.06
CA ALA A 105 10.65 -6.18 18.42
C ALA A 105 11.09 -4.97 19.26
N ILE A 106 10.70 -4.97 20.54
CA ILE A 106 11.59 -5.28 21.66
C ILE A 106 12.65 -4.19 21.80
N SER A 107 12.40 -3.36 22.81
CA SER A 107 13.35 -2.63 23.66
C SER A 107 14.80 -3.08 23.55
N THR A 108 15.70 -2.14 23.24
CA THR A 108 16.89 -1.72 24.03
C THR A 108 17.79 -0.90 23.12
#